data_AF-A0A946VQH3-F1
#
_entry.id   AF-A0A946VQH3-F1
#
_cell.length_a   1.000
_cell.length_b   1.000
_cell.length_c   1.000
_cell.angle_alpha   90.00
_cell.angle_beta   90.00
_cell.angle_gamma   90.00
#
_symmetry.space_group_name_H-M   'P 1'
#
loop_
_entity.id
_entity.type
_entity.pdbx_description
1 polymer ?
#
loop_
_entity_poly.entity_id
_entity_poly.type
_entity_poly.pdbx_seq_one_letter_code
_entity_poly.pdbx_strand_id
1 'polypeptide(L)'
;MKILSIVRLALVSATLPITFGTNAALVAVDLDGNAANGHEGVYDDVLDITWLRDANIAASDQFGLNGGISLGGPAIGSMNWDTAETFIAAMNAVNSGAGYLGINTWRQPTATPVNGTNYVFGTATYDGSTDQSYNLTAPPGPYNPTPDLETLGFTGSELAYHYYNNFEAIAECSGTGTDCVKYNLNAHGIHRAPDPNNYRALFDNIQTENVSSSYWAGIGVDDKAMRFRTFWGSQGLDEKHLFRHVWA
;
A
#
# COMPACT_ATOMS: atom_id res chain seq x y z
N MET A 1 47.67 -23.02 -56.14
CA MET A 1 47.36 -21.61 -55.82
C MET A 1 46.03 -21.24 -56.48
N LYS A 2 44.93 -21.15 -55.70
CA LYS A 2 43.70 -20.41 -55.99
C LYS A 2 42.80 -20.39 -54.72
N ILE A 3 42.99 -19.30 -53.99
CA ILE A 3 42.10 -18.49 -53.11
C ILE A 3 40.80 -19.14 -52.60
N LEU A 4 40.72 -19.37 -51.28
CA LEU A 4 39.48 -19.52 -50.52
C LEU A 4 38.78 -18.15 -50.39
N SER A 5 37.49 -18.08 -50.71
CA SER A 5 36.64 -16.93 -50.38
C SER A 5 35.84 -17.25 -49.11
N ILE A 6 36.09 -16.50 -48.03
CA ILE A 6 35.35 -16.57 -46.78
C ILE A 6 34.18 -15.59 -46.88
N VAL A 7 32.96 -16.10 -47.04
CA VAL A 7 31.75 -15.32 -46.88
C VAL A 7 31.53 -15.10 -45.38
N ARG A 8 31.69 -13.85 -44.91
CA ARG A 8 31.31 -13.46 -43.55
C ARG A 8 29.80 -13.26 -43.51
N LEU A 9 29.08 -14.18 -42.86
CA LEU A 9 27.68 -13.99 -42.50
C LEU A 9 27.65 -13.03 -41.30
N ALA A 10 27.25 -11.77 -41.53
CA ALA A 10 27.00 -10.83 -40.44
C ALA A 10 25.66 -11.20 -39.78
N LEU A 11 25.72 -11.77 -38.57
CA LEU A 11 24.55 -11.98 -37.75
C LEU A 11 24.16 -10.62 -37.14
N VAL A 12 23.12 -10.00 -37.66
CA VAL A 12 22.49 -8.83 -37.01
C VAL A 12 21.70 -9.37 -35.83
N SER A 13 22.30 -9.31 -34.63
CA SER A 13 21.61 -9.63 -33.39
C SER A 13 20.62 -8.50 -33.10
N ALA A 14 19.35 -8.71 -33.47
CA ALA A 14 18.26 -7.86 -33.02
C ALA A 14 18.05 -8.12 -31.52
N THR A 15 18.62 -7.26 -30.68
CA THR A 15 18.32 -7.23 -29.24
C THR A 15 16.89 -6.75 -29.07
N LEU A 16 15.95 -7.69 -28.88
CA LEU A 16 14.65 -7.36 -28.31
C LEU A 16 14.88 -6.85 -26.87
N PRO A 17 14.50 -5.61 -26.52
CA PRO A 17 14.40 -5.23 -25.13
C PRO A 17 13.23 -6.00 -24.52
N ILE A 18 13.50 -7.15 -23.89
CA ILE A 18 12.56 -7.77 -22.97
C ILE A 18 12.61 -6.91 -21.71
N THR A 19 11.69 -5.96 -21.59
CA THR A 19 11.44 -5.29 -20.32
C THR A 19 10.78 -6.31 -19.41
N PHE A 20 11.57 -6.94 -18.54
CA PHE A 20 11.01 -7.61 -17.37
C PHE A 20 10.45 -6.50 -16.48
N GLY A 21 9.12 -6.36 -16.46
CA GLY A 21 8.49 -5.64 -15.36
C GLY A 21 8.84 -6.42 -14.10
N THR A 22 9.65 -5.83 -13.22
CA THR A 22 9.78 -6.30 -11.84
C THR A 22 8.46 -5.95 -11.16
N ASN A 23 7.45 -6.80 -11.29
CA ASN A 23 6.29 -6.71 -10.43
C ASN A 23 6.77 -7.03 -9.01
N ALA A 24 6.33 -6.25 -8.03
CA ALA A 24 6.59 -6.54 -6.63
C ALA A 24 6.16 -7.98 -6.32
N ALA A 25 7.08 -8.79 -5.82
CA ALA A 25 6.77 -10.14 -5.40
C ALA A 25 6.27 -10.10 -3.97
N LEU A 26 4.95 -10.19 -3.81
CA LEU A 26 4.37 -10.51 -2.52
C LEU A 26 4.53 -12.01 -2.23
N VAL A 27 5.12 -12.34 -1.09
CA VAL A 27 5.38 -13.73 -0.69
C VAL A 27 4.78 -14.00 0.68
N ALA A 28 3.95 -15.04 0.79
CA ALA A 28 3.45 -15.52 2.07
C ALA A 28 4.59 -16.01 2.97
N VAL A 29 4.60 -15.60 4.23
CA VAL A 29 5.62 -15.95 5.24
C VAL A 29 4.95 -16.50 6.50
N ASP A 30 5.39 -17.69 6.91
CA ASP A 30 5.10 -18.30 8.22
C ASP A 30 5.95 -17.60 9.28
N LEU A 31 5.29 -16.86 10.19
CA LEU A 31 5.97 -16.05 11.21
C LEU A 31 6.10 -16.77 12.55
N ASP A 32 5.18 -17.69 12.87
CA ASP A 32 5.18 -18.41 14.15
C ASP A 32 5.84 -19.80 14.09
N GLY A 33 6.25 -20.24 12.89
CA GLY A 33 6.89 -21.52 12.64
C GLY A 33 5.93 -22.69 12.58
N ASN A 34 4.63 -22.43 12.49
CA ASN A 34 3.57 -23.44 12.44
C ASN A 34 2.85 -23.43 11.08
N ALA A 35 3.54 -23.78 10.00
CA ALA A 35 2.98 -23.94 8.64
C ALA A 35 1.65 -24.72 8.49
N ALA A 36 1.16 -25.43 9.52
CA ALA A 36 -0.16 -26.06 9.50
C ALA A 36 -1.34 -25.09 9.58
N ASN A 37 -1.17 -23.87 10.09
CA ASN A 37 -2.21 -22.81 10.12
C ASN A 37 -2.12 -21.85 8.91
N GLY A 38 -1.10 -22.00 8.07
CA GLY A 38 -0.89 -21.21 6.86
C GLY A 38 0.30 -20.26 7.01
N HIS A 39 0.04 -18.98 6.77
CA HIS A 39 1.00 -17.88 6.89
C HIS A 39 0.36 -16.73 7.65
N GLU A 40 1.18 -15.91 8.31
CA GLU A 40 0.73 -14.76 9.11
C GLU A 40 1.30 -13.44 8.59
N GLY A 41 2.32 -13.51 7.72
CA GLY A 41 2.96 -12.37 7.12
C GLY A 41 2.95 -12.43 5.60
N VAL A 42 3.06 -11.27 4.97
CA VAL A 42 3.28 -11.15 3.52
C VAL A 42 4.49 -10.24 3.30
N TYR A 43 5.59 -10.83 2.85
CA TYR A 43 6.80 -10.11 2.52
C TYR A 43 6.65 -9.38 1.18
N ASP A 44 7.07 -8.12 1.17
CA ASP A 44 7.12 -7.23 0.01
C ASP A 44 8.59 -6.95 -0.31
N ASP A 45 9.05 -7.46 -1.44
CA ASP A 45 10.45 -7.39 -1.85
C ASP A 45 10.88 -6.02 -2.39
N VAL A 46 9.93 -5.13 -2.72
CA VAL A 46 10.24 -3.77 -3.19
C VAL A 46 10.37 -2.82 -2.01
N LEU A 47 9.45 -2.91 -1.05
CA LEU A 47 9.49 -2.10 0.16
C LEU A 47 10.44 -2.67 1.23
N ASP A 48 10.84 -3.94 1.08
CA ASP A 48 11.63 -4.70 2.05
C ASP A 48 10.99 -4.72 3.45
N ILE A 49 9.69 -5.03 3.48
CA ILE A 49 8.88 -5.10 4.70
C ILE A 49 8.00 -6.34 4.69
N THR A 50 7.63 -6.79 5.88
CA THR A 50 6.61 -7.84 6.04
C THR A 50 5.34 -7.20 6.58
N TRP A 51 4.28 -7.27 5.78
CA TRP A 51 2.95 -6.87 6.17
C TRP A 51 2.29 -7.95 7.02
N LEU A 52 1.46 -7.57 7.98
CA LEU A 52 0.61 -8.55 8.66
C LEU A 52 -0.47 -9.04 7.70
N ARG A 53 -0.71 -10.35 7.67
CA ARG A 53 -1.77 -10.95 6.86
C ARG A 53 -3.15 -10.43 7.25
N ASP A 54 -3.43 -10.32 8.55
CA ASP A 54 -4.70 -9.78 9.05
C ASP A 54 -4.65 -8.25 9.10
N ALA A 55 -5.16 -7.64 8.03
CA ALA A 55 -5.31 -6.20 7.86
C ALA A 55 -6.12 -5.48 8.96
N ASN A 56 -6.84 -6.21 9.81
CA ASN A 56 -7.67 -5.65 10.87
C ASN A 56 -7.54 -6.45 12.17
N ILE A 57 -6.32 -6.87 12.52
CA ILE A 57 -6.04 -7.62 13.75
C ILE A 57 -6.61 -6.93 15.01
N ALA A 58 -6.68 -5.60 15.02
CA ALA A 58 -7.26 -4.80 16.11
C ALA A 58 -8.75 -5.06 16.38
N ALA A 59 -9.47 -5.64 15.41
CA ALA A 59 -10.85 -6.07 15.59
C ALA A 59 -10.95 -7.37 16.43
N SER A 60 -9.95 -8.23 16.35
CA SER A 60 -9.94 -9.56 17.00
C SER A 60 -9.04 -9.65 18.23
N ASP A 61 -7.94 -8.89 18.27
CA ASP A 61 -7.01 -8.84 19.39
C ASP A 61 -6.65 -7.39 19.70
N GLN A 62 -6.75 -7.01 20.97
CA GLN A 62 -6.46 -5.65 21.46
C GLN A 62 -5.18 -5.61 22.30
N PHE A 63 -4.48 -6.73 22.43
CA PHE A 63 -3.22 -6.86 23.17
C PHE A 63 -3.29 -6.30 24.60
N GLY A 64 -4.45 -6.49 25.27
CA GLY A 64 -4.69 -6.05 26.64
C GLY A 64 -5.11 -4.60 26.82
N LEU A 65 -5.33 -3.85 25.73
CA LEU A 65 -5.86 -2.49 25.81
C LEU A 65 -7.35 -2.49 26.19
N ASN A 66 -7.71 -1.61 27.13
CA ASN A 66 -9.08 -1.45 27.63
C ASN A 66 -9.68 -0.15 27.09
N GLY A 67 -10.14 -0.17 25.83
CA GLY A 67 -10.82 0.96 25.18
C GLY A 67 -9.95 1.72 24.18
N GLY A 68 -10.54 2.75 23.55
CA GLY A 68 -9.93 3.50 22.43
C GLY A 68 -10.00 2.79 21.08
N ILE A 69 -10.26 1.48 21.07
CA ILE A 69 -10.43 0.64 19.89
C ILE A 69 -11.92 0.40 19.62
N SER A 70 -12.29 0.22 18.34
CA SER A 70 -13.65 0.12 17.83
C SER A 70 -14.50 1.39 18.03
N LEU A 71 -13.90 2.55 17.74
CA LEU A 71 -14.62 3.82 17.68
C LEU A 71 -15.74 3.76 16.62
N GLY A 72 -17.00 3.66 17.06
CA GLY A 72 -18.18 3.83 16.21
C GLY A 72 -18.97 2.57 15.83
N GLY A 73 -18.83 1.48 16.58
CA GLY A 73 -19.64 0.26 16.43
C GLY A 73 -18.98 -0.98 17.03
N PRO A 74 -19.65 -2.14 17.07
CA PRO A 74 -19.07 -3.37 17.62
C PRO A 74 -17.81 -3.80 16.86
N ALA A 75 -16.71 -4.05 17.58
CA ALA A 75 -15.50 -4.77 17.16
C ALA A 75 -15.00 -4.53 15.72
N ILE A 76 -14.94 -3.28 15.26
CA ILE A 76 -14.48 -2.94 13.90
C ILE A 76 -13.00 -2.52 13.82
N GLY A 77 -12.25 -2.57 14.95
CA GLY A 77 -10.82 -2.25 14.99
C GLY A 77 -10.47 -0.78 14.73
N SER A 78 -11.45 0.13 14.61
CA SER A 78 -11.19 1.57 14.42
C SER A 78 -10.56 2.19 15.65
N MET A 79 -9.55 3.01 15.45
CA MET A 79 -8.95 3.82 16.49
C MET A 79 -8.41 5.15 15.92
N ASN A 80 -8.09 6.10 16.79
CA ASN A 80 -7.39 7.32 16.41
C ASN A 80 -5.87 7.08 16.37
N TRP A 81 -5.09 8.06 15.90
CA TRP A 81 -3.64 7.90 15.75
C TRP A 81 -2.94 7.55 17.07
N ASP A 82 -3.24 8.27 18.15
CA ASP A 82 -2.58 8.04 19.44
C ASP A 82 -2.87 6.63 20.01
N THR A 83 -4.09 6.13 19.78
CA THR A 83 -4.47 4.77 20.15
C THR A 83 -3.78 3.75 19.24
N ALA A 84 -3.57 4.05 17.96
CA ALA A 84 -2.82 3.22 17.02
C ALA A 84 -1.37 3.02 17.46
N GLU A 85 -0.71 4.10 17.89
CA GLU A 85 0.64 4.04 18.46
C GLU A 85 0.66 3.21 19.74
N THR A 86 -0.35 3.38 20.60
CA THR A 86 -0.49 2.59 21.83
C THR A 86 -0.74 1.10 21.53
N PHE A 87 -1.52 0.81 20.49
CA PHE A 87 -1.80 -0.55 20.01
C PHE A 87 -0.54 -1.24 19.52
N ILE A 88 0.26 -0.59 18.68
CA ILE A 88 1.55 -1.09 18.21
C ILE A 88 2.51 -1.32 19.39
N ALA A 89 2.58 -0.37 20.33
CA ALA A 89 3.40 -0.53 21.52
C ALA A 89 2.97 -1.75 22.37
N ALA A 90 1.66 -1.97 22.52
CA ALA A 90 1.12 -3.15 23.22
C ALA A 90 1.43 -4.45 22.46
N MET A 91 1.23 -4.46 21.14
CA MET A 91 1.53 -5.59 20.25
C MET A 91 3.01 -6.00 20.32
N ASN A 92 3.93 -5.03 20.39
CA ASN A 92 5.35 -5.30 20.54
C ASN A 92 5.74 -5.75 21.97
N ALA A 93 4.92 -5.45 22.97
CA ALA A 93 5.20 -5.76 24.38
C ALA A 93 4.66 -7.13 24.85
N VAL A 94 3.76 -7.78 24.08
CA VAL A 94 3.22 -9.09 24.45
C VAL A 94 4.31 -10.16 24.55
N ASN A 95 3.97 -11.32 25.14
CA ASN A 95 4.90 -12.45 25.29
C ASN A 95 6.22 -12.06 25.98
N SER A 96 6.11 -11.28 27.07
CA SER A 96 7.27 -10.77 27.83
C SER A 96 8.26 -9.96 26.97
N GLY A 97 7.76 -9.19 26.00
CA GLY A 97 8.56 -8.35 25.11
C GLY A 97 9.11 -9.06 23.88
N ALA A 98 8.77 -10.34 23.67
CA ALA A 98 9.04 -11.01 22.40
C ALA A 98 8.13 -10.49 21.28
N GLY A 99 7.00 -9.88 21.62
CA GLY A 99 6.06 -9.31 20.68
C GLY A 99 5.14 -10.34 20.02
N TYR A 100 4.21 -9.84 19.21
CA TYR A 100 3.24 -10.66 18.50
C TYR A 100 3.93 -11.49 17.41
N LEU A 101 3.65 -12.79 17.36
CA LEU A 101 4.31 -13.77 16.48
C LEU A 101 5.84 -13.80 16.64
N GLY A 102 6.34 -13.46 17.84
CA GLY A 102 7.79 -13.38 18.10
C GLY A 102 8.48 -12.17 17.47
N ILE A 103 7.72 -11.21 16.98
CA ILE A 103 8.20 -9.96 16.37
C ILE A 103 7.79 -8.79 17.28
N ASN A 104 8.76 -7.98 17.69
CA ASN A 104 8.55 -6.81 18.55
C ASN A 104 8.93 -5.48 17.88
N THR A 105 9.01 -5.49 16.55
CA THR A 105 9.32 -4.32 15.72
C THR A 105 8.16 -3.94 14.80
N TRP A 106 6.92 -4.31 15.14
CA TRP A 106 5.73 -3.85 14.43
C TRP A 106 5.65 -2.32 14.48
N ARG A 107 5.15 -1.71 13.41
CA ARG A 107 5.01 -0.25 13.28
C ARG A 107 3.86 0.10 12.37
N GLN A 108 3.37 1.32 12.49
CA GLN A 108 2.52 1.90 11.45
C GLN A 108 3.28 1.98 10.11
N PRO A 109 2.56 1.94 8.98
CA PRO A 109 3.15 2.23 7.68
C PRO A 109 3.77 3.63 7.63
N THR A 110 4.81 3.81 6.81
CA THR A 110 5.47 5.11 6.66
C THR A 110 4.99 5.89 5.44
N ALA A 111 5.08 7.21 5.57
CA ALA A 111 4.88 8.18 4.51
C ALA A 111 6.01 9.22 4.57
N THR A 112 6.56 9.62 3.43
CA THR A 112 7.52 10.71 3.26
C THR A 112 7.01 11.70 2.21
N PRO A 113 7.43 12.97 2.25
CA PRO A 113 7.02 13.95 1.25
C PRO A 113 7.36 13.54 -0.17
N VAL A 114 6.42 13.71 -1.10
CA VAL A 114 6.61 13.40 -2.52
C VAL A 114 7.81 14.13 -3.15
N ASN A 115 8.12 15.34 -2.69
CA ASN A 115 9.27 16.13 -3.14
C ASN A 115 10.57 15.90 -2.32
N GLY A 116 10.55 14.95 -1.37
CA GLY A 116 11.67 14.61 -0.49
C GLY A 116 12.03 15.64 0.59
N THR A 117 11.34 16.79 0.67
CA THR A 117 11.68 17.86 1.63
C THR A 117 10.52 18.25 2.53
N ASN A 118 9.36 18.58 1.97
CA ASN A 118 8.20 19.06 2.72
C ASN A 118 6.93 18.53 2.09
N TYR A 119 5.99 18.09 2.91
CA TYR A 119 4.72 17.62 2.39
C TYR A 119 3.99 18.75 1.64
N VAL A 120 3.51 18.44 0.44
CA VAL A 120 2.81 19.32 -0.48
C VAL A 120 1.31 19.11 -0.31
N PHE A 121 0.67 20.01 0.45
CA PHE A 121 -0.76 19.99 0.72
C PHE A 121 -1.50 21.12 0.00
N GLY A 122 -2.77 20.92 -0.37
CA GLY A 122 -3.57 21.95 -1.03
C GLY A 122 -4.69 21.41 -1.91
N THR A 123 -4.66 21.76 -3.20
CA THR A 123 -5.65 21.25 -4.18
C THR A 123 -5.30 19.81 -4.51
N ALA A 124 -6.24 18.89 -4.26
CA ALA A 124 -5.99 17.49 -4.55
C ALA A 124 -5.71 17.27 -6.05
N THR A 125 -4.60 16.62 -6.35
CA THR A 125 -4.20 16.28 -7.73
C THR A 125 -4.55 14.82 -8.04
N TYR A 126 -4.71 14.48 -9.32
CA TYR A 126 -5.09 13.13 -9.77
C TYR A 126 -3.93 12.35 -10.41
N ASP A 127 -2.76 12.96 -10.48
CA ASP A 127 -1.57 12.49 -11.20
C ASP A 127 -0.43 12.04 -10.25
N GLY A 128 -0.68 12.02 -8.94
CA GLY A 128 0.30 11.68 -7.93
C GLY A 128 1.25 12.80 -7.54
N SER A 129 1.20 13.99 -8.17
CA SER A 129 2.22 15.06 -7.99
C SER A 129 2.25 15.74 -6.61
N THR A 130 1.34 15.41 -5.69
CA THR A 130 1.25 16.02 -4.35
C THR A 130 1.00 14.97 -3.27
N ASP A 131 1.29 15.28 -2.01
CA ASP A 131 1.01 14.38 -0.87
C ASP A 131 -0.48 14.26 -0.53
N GLN A 132 -1.30 15.12 -1.16
CA GLN A 132 -2.77 15.07 -1.11
C GLN A 132 -3.31 14.71 -2.50
N SER A 133 -3.02 13.51 -3.00
CA SER A 133 -3.36 13.13 -4.38
C SER A 133 -3.95 11.73 -4.51
N TYR A 134 -4.48 11.47 -5.71
CA TYR A 134 -4.72 10.12 -6.23
C TYR A 134 -3.52 9.70 -7.07
N ASN A 135 -3.37 8.39 -7.29
CA ASN A 135 -2.32 7.82 -8.13
C ASN A 135 -0.88 8.12 -7.69
N LEU A 136 -0.65 8.60 -6.46
CA LEU A 136 0.69 8.65 -5.87
C LEU A 136 1.30 7.25 -5.89
N THR A 137 2.52 7.10 -6.41
CA THR A 137 3.24 5.83 -6.64
C THR A 137 2.68 4.94 -7.75
N ALA A 138 1.54 5.28 -8.37
CA ALA A 138 0.89 4.40 -9.33
C ALA A 138 1.69 4.31 -10.64
N PRO A 139 1.92 3.10 -11.18
CA PRO A 139 2.65 2.95 -12.44
C PRO A 139 1.89 3.57 -13.62
N PRO A 140 2.59 3.90 -14.73
CA PRO A 140 1.95 4.41 -15.93
C PRO A 140 1.01 3.35 -16.48
N GLY A 141 -0.21 3.75 -16.84
CA GLY A 141 -1.18 2.81 -17.36
C GLY A 141 -2.45 3.47 -17.85
N PRO A 142 -3.43 2.68 -18.32
CA PRO A 142 -4.71 3.20 -18.77
C PRO A 142 -5.46 4.04 -17.71
N TYR A 143 -5.15 3.82 -16.44
CA TYR A 143 -5.77 4.48 -15.28
C TYR A 143 -4.90 5.58 -14.65
N ASN A 144 -3.64 5.68 -15.09
CA ASN A 144 -2.71 6.76 -14.76
C ASN A 144 -1.92 7.12 -16.05
N PRO A 145 -2.57 7.76 -17.04
CA PRO A 145 -1.96 7.98 -18.36
C PRO A 145 -0.90 9.09 -18.35
N THR A 146 -0.99 9.99 -17.38
CA THR A 146 -0.04 11.08 -17.14
C THR A 146 0.48 10.97 -15.71
N PRO A 147 1.20 9.89 -15.37
CA PRO A 147 1.84 9.82 -14.07
C PRO A 147 2.80 11.01 -13.98
N ASP A 148 2.84 11.68 -12.83
CA ASP A 148 3.95 12.57 -12.59
C ASP A 148 5.24 11.76 -12.63
N LEU A 149 6.12 12.08 -13.60
CA LEU A 149 7.37 11.37 -13.82
C LEU A 149 8.27 11.42 -12.59
N GLU A 150 8.10 12.43 -11.74
CA GLU A 150 8.83 12.55 -10.47
C GLU A 150 8.40 11.51 -9.43
N THR A 151 7.21 10.91 -9.59
CA THR A 151 6.62 9.97 -8.62
C THR A 151 6.61 8.52 -9.11
N LEU A 152 7.14 8.26 -10.30
CA LEU A 152 7.21 6.93 -10.88
C LEU A 152 8.13 6.03 -10.03
N GLY A 153 7.56 4.99 -9.43
CA GLY A 153 8.30 4.10 -8.54
C GLY A 153 8.64 4.73 -7.18
N PHE A 154 7.97 5.83 -6.81
CA PHE A 154 8.07 6.41 -5.48
C PHE A 154 7.63 5.37 -4.43
N THR A 155 8.50 5.06 -3.48
CA THR A 155 8.21 4.14 -2.36
C THR A 155 7.95 4.88 -1.05
N GLY A 156 7.91 6.22 -1.09
CA GLY A 156 7.81 7.02 0.12
C GLY A 156 6.45 6.94 0.80
N SER A 157 5.40 6.40 0.16
CA SER A 157 4.14 6.04 0.83
C SER A 157 3.90 4.54 0.70
N GLU A 158 4.15 3.80 1.79
CA GLU A 158 4.06 2.34 1.79
C GLU A 158 2.64 1.86 1.48
N LEU A 159 1.62 2.51 2.03
CA LEU A 159 0.21 2.16 1.77
C LEU A 159 -0.21 2.47 0.33
N ALA A 160 0.24 3.59 -0.24
CA ALA A 160 -0.08 3.91 -1.63
C ALA A 160 0.64 2.95 -2.57
N TYR A 161 1.93 2.66 -2.33
CA TYR A 161 2.68 1.67 -3.07
C TYR A 161 1.98 0.30 -3.04
N HIS A 162 1.64 -0.17 -1.84
CA HIS A 162 0.94 -1.42 -1.64
C HIS A 162 -0.38 -1.49 -2.43
N TYR A 163 -1.19 -0.42 -2.36
CA TYR A 163 -2.45 -0.33 -3.08
C TYR A 163 -2.28 -0.36 -4.60
N TYR A 164 -1.42 0.48 -5.17
CA TYR A 164 -1.32 0.63 -6.63
C TYR A 164 -0.44 -0.43 -7.30
N ASN A 165 0.67 -0.80 -6.66
CA ASN A 165 1.68 -1.66 -7.27
C ASN A 165 1.45 -3.13 -6.91
N ASN A 166 1.14 -3.42 -5.65
CA ASN A 166 1.02 -4.82 -5.22
C ASN A 166 -0.38 -5.37 -5.47
N PHE A 167 -1.41 -4.54 -5.25
CA PHE A 167 -2.78 -4.94 -5.51
C PHE A 167 -3.27 -4.56 -6.90
N GLU A 168 -2.49 -3.84 -7.70
CA GLU A 168 -2.92 -3.32 -9.00
C GLU A 168 -4.28 -2.58 -8.91
N ALA A 169 -4.54 -1.96 -7.76
CA ALA A 169 -5.82 -1.36 -7.48
C ALA A 169 -5.99 -0.04 -8.25
N ILE A 170 -7.23 0.25 -8.61
CA ILE A 170 -7.55 1.37 -9.50
C ILE A 170 -8.04 2.54 -8.64
N ALA A 171 -7.47 3.74 -8.81
CA ALA A 171 -7.97 4.95 -8.15
C ALA A 171 -9.31 5.42 -8.74
N GLU A 172 -10.09 6.13 -7.95
CA GLU A 172 -11.13 6.99 -8.53
C GLU A 172 -10.47 8.21 -9.17
N CYS A 173 -10.75 8.48 -10.45
CA CYS A 173 -10.37 9.74 -11.07
C CYS A 173 -11.59 10.65 -11.22
N SER A 174 -11.77 11.61 -10.32
CA SER A 174 -12.89 12.56 -10.32
C SER A 174 -12.46 13.98 -10.73
N GLY A 175 -11.91 14.17 -11.94
CA GLY A 175 -11.52 15.49 -12.47
C GLY A 175 -12.39 15.99 -13.63
N THR A 176 -12.53 17.33 -13.75
CA THR A 176 -13.23 18.05 -14.83
C THR A 176 -12.35 18.34 -16.06
N GLY A 177 -11.14 17.76 -16.15
CA GLY A 177 -10.23 17.82 -17.31
C GLY A 177 -10.30 16.56 -18.20
N THR A 178 -9.86 16.70 -19.46
CA THR A 178 -10.02 15.71 -20.55
C THR A 178 -9.17 14.44 -20.44
N ASP A 179 -8.22 14.36 -19.51
CA ASP A 179 -7.11 13.40 -19.61
C ASP A 179 -7.21 12.21 -18.64
N CYS A 180 -8.28 12.15 -17.84
CA CYS A 180 -8.64 10.96 -17.08
C CYS A 180 -9.98 10.43 -17.61
N VAL A 181 -10.01 9.20 -18.11
CA VAL A 181 -11.26 8.57 -18.55
C VAL A 181 -12.18 8.47 -17.33
N LYS A 182 -13.26 9.26 -17.33
CA LYS A 182 -14.33 9.19 -16.32
C LYS A 182 -14.89 7.78 -16.30
N TYR A 183 -14.47 6.97 -15.34
CA TYR A 183 -15.12 5.69 -15.13
C TYR A 183 -16.33 5.87 -14.21
N ASN A 184 -17.33 5.04 -14.48
CA ASN A 184 -18.44 4.77 -13.59
C ASN A 184 -17.88 4.57 -12.17
N LEU A 185 -18.41 5.27 -11.16
CA LEU A 185 -18.02 5.18 -9.74
C LEU A 185 -17.99 3.74 -9.20
N ASN A 186 -18.49 2.76 -9.96
CA ASN A 186 -18.48 1.34 -9.64
C ASN A 186 -17.23 0.56 -10.11
N ALA A 187 -16.23 1.21 -10.72
CA ALA A 187 -15.09 0.55 -11.39
C ALA A 187 -13.69 0.79 -10.75
N HIS A 188 -13.63 1.39 -9.56
CA HIS A 188 -12.38 1.64 -8.82
C HIS A 188 -12.28 0.75 -7.58
N GLY A 189 -11.14 0.80 -6.88
CA GLY A 189 -10.90 0.04 -5.66
C GLY A 189 -10.18 -1.28 -5.91
N ILE A 190 -9.68 -1.87 -4.82
CA ILE A 190 -8.96 -3.16 -4.85
C ILE A 190 -9.82 -4.32 -5.38
N HIS A 191 -11.13 -4.30 -5.16
CA HIS A 191 -12.06 -5.34 -5.66
C HIS A 191 -12.24 -5.31 -7.19
N ARG A 192 -11.72 -4.27 -7.86
CA ARG A 192 -11.69 -4.11 -9.31
C ARG A 192 -10.28 -4.22 -9.89
N ALA A 193 -9.30 -4.61 -9.08
CA ALA A 193 -7.97 -4.96 -9.58
C ALA A 193 -8.07 -6.07 -10.64
N PRO A 194 -7.15 -6.11 -11.62
CA PRO A 194 -7.13 -7.15 -12.66
C PRO A 194 -7.12 -8.58 -12.11
N ASP A 195 -6.45 -8.82 -10.98
CA ASP A 195 -6.47 -10.09 -10.26
C ASP A 195 -6.92 -9.90 -8.80
N PRO A 196 -8.24 -9.87 -8.54
CA PRO A 196 -8.74 -9.66 -7.20
C PRO A 196 -8.63 -10.90 -6.30
N ASN A 197 -8.23 -12.05 -6.85
CA ASN A 197 -8.05 -13.27 -6.09
C ASN A 197 -6.64 -13.35 -5.49
N ASN A 198 -5.65 -12.71 -6.12
CA ASN A 198 -4.28 -12.71 -5.65
C ASN A 198 -4.16 -12.09 -4.24
N TYR A 199 -4.73 -10.91 -4.02
CA TYR A 199 -4.67 -10.28 -2.70
C TYR A 199 -5.51 -11.03 -1.65
N ARG A 200 -6.64 -11.64 -2.04
CA ARG A 200 -7.49 -12.43 -1.12
C ARG A 200 -6.85 -13.75 -0.70
N ALA A 201 -5.87 -14.24 -1.46
CA ALA A 201 -5.09 -15.41 -1.07
C ALA A 201 -3.99 -15.05 -0.05
N LEU A 202 -3.51 -13.80 -0.07
CA LEU A 202 -2.40 -13.34 0.75
C LEU A 202 -2.83 -12.62 2.03
N PHE A 203 -3.94 -11.89 1.99
CA PHE A 203 -4.40 -11.04 3.09
C PHE A 203 -5.83 -11.36 3.50
N ASP A 204 -6.06 -11.31 4.82
CA ASP A 204 -7.38 -11.38 5.43
C ASP A 204 -7.84 -9.98 5.84
N ASN A 205 -9.16 -9.80 5.92
CA ASN A 205 -9.80 -8.60 6.50
C ASN A 205 -9.43 -7.25 5.88
N ILE A 206 -8.88 -7.19 4.66
CA ILE A 206 -8.76 -5.93 3.93
C ILE A 206 -10.17 -5.36 3.78
N GLN A 207 -10.43 -4.22 4.40
CA GLN A 207 -11.76 -3.60 4.44
C GLN A 207 -12.01 -2.88 3.11
N THR A 208 -12.88 -3.44 2.26
CA THR A 208 -13.03 -2.99 0.86
C THR A 208 -14.45 -2.58 0.47
N GLU A 209 -15.43 -2.77 1.34
CA GLU A 209 -16.85 -2.66 0.98
C GLU A 209 -17.53 -1.46 1.63
N ASN A 210 -17.95 -0.47 0.84
CA ASN A 210 -18.89 0.63 1.16
C ASN A 210 -18.67 1.45 2.44
N VAL A 211 -17.62 1.16 3.19
CA VAL A 211 -17.13 1.97 4.30
C VAL A 211 -15.95 2.77 3.77
N SER A 212 -15.86 4.03 4.19
CA SER A 212 -14.72 4.89 3.89
C SER A 212 -13.48 4.43 4.68
N SER A 213 -13.04 3.19 4.43
CA SER A 213 -11.85 2.59 5.03
C SER A 213 -10.69 3.49 4.76
N SER A 214 -10.06 3.88 5.85
CA SER A 214 -8.96 4.80 5.86
C SER A 214 -7.91 4.19 6.73
N TYR A 215 -6.67 4.38 6.33
CA TYR A 215 -5.51 3.81 6.99
C TYR A 215 -4.52 4.93 7.19
N TRP A 216 -3.72 4.83 8.24
CA TRP A 216 -2.77 5.88 8.57
C TRP A 216 -1.36 5.48 8.19
N ALA A 217 -0.59 6.46 7.75
CA ALA A 217 0.84 6.35 7.54
C ALA A 217 1.55 7.61 8.05
N GLY A 218 2.85 7.49 8.32
CA GLY A 218 3.73 8.64 8.57
C GLY A 218 4.59 8.53 9.82
N ILE A 219 5.48 9.50 9.97
CA ILE A 219 6.54 9.52 10.99
C ILE A 219 6.23 10.43 12.21
N GLY A 220 4.95 10.76 12.42
CA GLY A 220 4.44 11.28 13.70
C GLY A 220 4.69 12.76 14.04
N VAL A 221 5.16 13.61 13.12
CA VAL A 221 5.75 14.91 13.51
C VAL A 221 4.79 16.10 13.77
N ASP A 222 3.47 16.02 13.57
CA ASP A 222 2.52 17.14 13.84
C ASP A 222 1.13 16.66 14.34
N ASP A 223 0.16 17.54 14.66
CA ASP A 223 -1.26 17.19 15.00
C ASP A 223 -2.05 16.53 13.83
N LYS A 224 -1.35 16.24 12.75
CA LYS A 224 -1.88 15.73 11.48
C LYS A 224 -1.13 14.45 11.10
N ALA A 225 -1.82 13.55 10.41
CA ALA A 225 -1.22 12.31 9.89
C ALA A 225 -1.62 12.10 8.42
N MET A 226 -0.85 11.26 7.71
CA MET A 226 -1.21 10.85 6.35
C MET A 226 -2.26 9.77 6.43
N ARG A 227 -3.38 10.05 5.78
CA ARG A 227 -4.48 9.11 5.61
C ARG A 227 -4.46 8.60 4.18
N PHE A 228 -4.57 7.29 4.04
CA PHE A 228 -4.77 6.61 2.78
C PHE A 228 -6.16 5.98 2.74
N ARG A 229 -6.97 6.28 1.72
CA ARG A 229 -8.30 5.69 1.54
C ARG A 229 -8.24 4.61 0.47
N THR A 230 -8.34 3.34 0.84
CA THR A 230 -8.32 2.22 -0.12
C THR A 230 -9.52 2.19 -1.04
N PHE A 231 -10.66 2.78 -0.67
CA PHE A 231 -11.81 2.83 -1.56
C PHE A 231 -11.52 3.68 -2.80
N TRP A 232 -10.74 4.76 -2.66
CA TRP A 232 -10.46 5.70 -3.75
C TRP A 232 -9.00 5.71 -4.21
N GLY A 233 -8.10 5.08 -3.46
CA GLY A 233 -6.66 5.24 -3.61
C GLY A 233 -6.15 6.64 -3.24
N SER A 234 -6.98 7.47 -2.61
CA SER A 234 -6.60 8.85 -2.30
C SER A 234 -5.71 8.91 -1.06
N GLN A 235 -4.59 9.61 -1.15
CA GLN A 235 -3.80 10.05 0.00
C GLN A 235 -4.16 11.48 0.37
N GLY A 236 -4.15 11.79 1.66
CA GLY A 236 -4.36 13.16 2.12
C GLY A 236 -3.98 13.37 3.58
N LEU A 237 -4.02 14.64 3.96
CA LEU A 237 -3.81 15.06 5.34
C LEU A 237 -5.11 14.97 6.12
N ASP A 238 -5.05 14.37 7.29
CA ASP A 238 -6.18 14.31 8.21
C ASP A 238 -5.71 14.61 9.65
N GLU A 239 -6.64 15.09 10.47
CA GLU A 239 -6.36 15.38 11.87
C GLU A 239 -6.24 14.05 12.63
N LYS A 240 -5.29 13.97 13.57
CA LYS A 240 -5.11 12.77 14.43
C LYS A 240 -6.36 12.39 15.25
N HIS A 241 -7.43 13.20 15.18
CA HIS A 241 -8.69 13.05 15.90
C HIS A 241 -9.90 12.67 15.03
N LEU A 242 -9.79 12.64 13.70
CA LEU A 242 -10.96 12.49 12.81
C LEU A 242 -10.91 11.22 11.93
N PHE A 243 -11.79 10.28 12.27
CA PHE A 243 -12.27 9.12 11.47
C PHE A 243 -11.33 7.91 11.16
N ARG A 244 -11.64 6.82 11.88
CA ARG A 244 -11.85 5.41 11.47
C ARG A 244 -10.82 4.67 10.57
N HIS A 245 -10.09 3.80 11.27
CA HIS A 245 -9.41 2.55 10.89
C HIS A 245 -7.90 2.64 10.63
N VAL A 246 -7.19 1.57 11.00
CA VAL A 246 -5.73 1.44 11.01
C VAL A 246 -5.41 0.05 10.47
N TRP A 247 -4.36 -0.03 9.65
CA TRP A 247 -3.73 -1.25 9.18
C TRP A 247 -2.58 -1.49 10.16
N ALA A 248 -2.47 -2.69 10.72
CA ALA A 248 -1.31 -3.09 11.52
C ALA A 248 -0.42 -4.01 10.68
#